data_AF-A0A965QF68-F1
#
_entry.id   AF-A0A965QF68-F1
#
_cell.length_a   1.000
_cell.length_b   1.000
_cell.length_c   1.000
_cell.angle_alpha   90.00
_cell.angle_beta   90.00
_cell.angle_gamma   90.00
#
_symmetry.space_group_name_H-M   'P 1'
#
loop_
_entity.id
_entity.type
_entity.pdbx_description
1 polymer ?
#
loop_
_entity_poly.entity_id
_entity_poly.type
_entity_poly.pdbx_seq_one_letter_code
_entity_poly.pdbx_strand_id
1 'polypeptide(L)'
;MNCVGSAVPSPDWQSYAIDQNQIPTSCIGTTAFADTIPNVSIFDPSYRPVQSWRATMGYTRTIVNTYVTIDAIVAQNMYQSGVVDLNFTGTPRFALGDEVQRPVYVDPSSISTVSGLATLGDSRRVAAIGRVMSRRSDLAGSARQITISAVPNIPFKLGQVTLGYSWQNVRTEARGFEFSTAGDPRARESMVAPFAPTHTVVLQYAKNFGESWGFTTFLRSASGVAYTPLVGGDVNGDGAANDRAFVFDPARVGDPALATSMRSLLTETPASARECLISQLGAIARPNSCTGPWTTTMNAAIYVLSPLPGTAGRGRLTLSLVNVPGAVDLLLHGPSDLRGWGAASFPDQTLLRVRGFDPAAQRFLYDVNPRFGSVSAATTTVRVPFRIALDYSMQLGANAQAQQLELNLRLRAPLKGTRAPADSIAKRYLQDGFGNFYGYLMQRLADSLALSSDQLRKMQSRSDDLNQRGRAIYLRLGEYLAGLPADYDPKVVLARIKDAESDAWTQVDLEREFMKQLMNPAQVRRLPARMFQWMTDPTFKGRFYYGGF
;
A
#
# COMPACT_ATOMS: atom_id res chain seq x y z
N MET A 1 25.34 -26.01 18.03
CA MET A 1 26.66 -26.60 17.77
C MET A 1 26.94 -26.49 16.29
N ASN A 2 27.98 -25.76 15.89
CA ASN A 2 28.35 -25.62 14.48
C ASN A 2 29.73 -26.26 14.28
N CYS A 3 29.81 -27.28 13.42
CA CYS A 3 31.04 -27.95 13.02
C CYS A 3 31.40 -27.51 11.59
N VAL A 4 32.67 -27.25 11.30
CA VAL A 4 33.10 -26.81 9.95
C VAL A 4 34.17 -27.77 9.40
N GLY A 5 34.08 -28.07 8.10
CA GLY A 5 35.09 -28.87 7.40
C GLY A 5 35.13 -30.33 7.86
N SER A 6 36.34 -30.88 8.06
CA SER A 6 36.56 -32.27 8.50
C SER A 6 36.08 -32.58 9.91
N ALA A 7 35.66 -31.56 10.67
CA ALA A 7 35.10 -31.72 12.01
C ALA A 7 33.59 -32.02 11.99
N VAL A 8 32.92 -31.94 10.83
CA VAL A 8 31.50 -32.27 10.68
C VAL A 8 31.30 -33.79 10.80
N PRO A 9 30.51 -34.28 11.78
CA PRO A 9 30.18 -35.70 11.86
C PRO A 9 29.45 -36.16 10.61
N SER A 10 29.91 -37.25 10.00
CA SER A 10 29.20 -37.84 8.86
C SER A 10 27.83 -38.37 9.33
N PRO A 11 26.71 -37.95 8.74
CA PRO A 11 25.39 -38.38 9.20
C PRO A 11 25.11 -39.84 8.82
N ASP A 12 24.88 -40.69 9.83
CA ASP A 12 24.38 -42.06 9.70
C ASP A 12 22.92 -42.13 10.15
N TRP A 13 22.01 -41.82 9.24
CA TRP A 13 20.58 -41.76 9.52
C TRP A 13 19.97 -43.10 9.96
N GLN A 14 20.59 -44.23 9.57
CA GLN A 14 20.09 -45.55 9.94
C GLN A 14 20.41 -45.89 11.39
N SER A 15 21.61 -45.56 11.87
CA SER A 15 21.95 -45.78 13.29
C SER A 15 21.18 -44.83 14.21
N TYR A 16 20.94 -43.58 13.78
CA TYR A 16 20.20 -42.57 14.56
C TYR A 16 18.73 -42.92 14.77
N ALA A 17 18.12 -43.65 13.82
CA ALA A 17 16.75 -44.11 13.91
C ALA A 17 16.58 -45.27 14.90
N ILE A 18 17.66 -46.00 15.17
CA ILE A 18 17.68 -47.19 16.04
C ILE A 18 18.11 -46.81 17.47
N ASP A 19 19.05 -45.87 17.61
CA ASP A 19 19.53 -45.37 18.90
C ASP A 19 19.81 -43.85 18.82
N GLN A 20 19.02 -43.06 19.56
CA GLN A 20 19.20 -41.60 19.62
C GLN A 20 20.53 -41.17 20.26
N ASN A 21 21.19 -42.03 21.03
CA ASN A 21 22.50 -41.73 21.61
C ASN A 21 23.64 -41.81 20.59
N GLN A 22 23.40 -42.42 19.41
CA GLN A 22 24.34 -42.44 18.29
C GLN A 22 24.39 -41.09 17.56
N ILE A 23 23.39 -40.22 17.77
CA ILE A 23 23.36 -38.88 17.17
C ILE A 23 24.55 -38.08 17.72
N PRO A 24 25.50 -37.64 16.88
CA PRO A 24 26.69 -36.94 17.34
C PRO A 24 26.33 -35.64 18.09
N THR A 25 26.73 -35.57 19.36
CA THR A 25 26.55 -34.38 20.23
C THR A 25 27.82 -33.52 20.31
N SER A 26 28.90 -33.93 19.63
CA SER A 26 30.17 -33.21 19.54
C SER A 26 30.77 -33.28 18.11
N CYS A 27 31.65 -32.33 17.76
CA CYS A 27 32.38 -32.36 16.48
C CYS A 27 33.47 -33.44 16.53
N ILE A 28 33.88 -33.94 15.36
CA ILE A 28 34.97 -34.92 15.26
C ILE A 28 36.32 -34.20 15.40
N GLY A 29 37.17 -34.65 16.32
CA GLY A 29 38.54 -34.13 16.50
C GLY A 29 38.65 -32.90 17.40
N THR A 30 39.74 -32.14 17.26
CA THR A 30 40.12 -31.03 18.17
C THR A 30 39.22 -29.79 18.06
N THR A 31 39.15 -29.04 19.16
CA THR A 31 38.27 -27.89 19.48
C THR A 31 38.33 -26.67 18.54
N ALA A 32 39.19 -26.66 17.53
CA ALA A 32 39.36 -25.51 16.62
C ALA A 32 38.14 -25.27 15.71
N PHE A 33 37.34 -26.31 15.44
CA PHE A 33 36.23 -26.27 14.47
C PHE A 33 34.84 -26.51 15.09
N ALA A 34 34.69 -26.33 16.41
CA ALA A 34 33.45 -26.60 17.15
C ALA A 34 32.92 -25.35 17.87
N ASP A 35 31.74 -24.85 17.48
CA ASP A 35 31.08 -23.72 18.15
C ASP A 35 29.90 -24.23 19.03
N THR A 36 30.11 -24.34 20.35
CA THR A 36 29.17 -24.94 21.33
C THR A 36 28.56 -23.94 22.32
N ILE A 37 28.63 -22.64 22.03
CA ILE A 37 28.62 -21.64 23.10
C ILE A 37 27.36 -20.76 23.08
N PRO A 38 26.72 -20.46 24.24
CA PRO A 38 25.52 -19.65 24.29
C PRO A 38 25.78 -18.20 23.83
N ASN A 39 24.84 -17.66 23.06
CA ASN A 39 24.80 -16.25 22.72
C ASN A 39 24.14 -15.45 23.85
N VAL A 40 24.69 -14.27 24.15
CA VAL A 40 24.15 -13.35 25.16
C VAL A 40 23.58 -12.14 24.44
N SER A 41 22.37 -11.70 24.80
CA SER A 41 21.84 -10.42 24.33
C SER A 41 21.58 -9.49 25.51
N ILE A 42 22.11 -8.28 25.43
CA ILE A 42 21.97 -7.25 26.44
C ILE A 42 21.53 -5.93 25.80
N PHE A 43 20.95 -5.07 26.62
CA PHE A 43 20.74 -3.67 26.27
C PHE A 43 21.88 -2.83 26.85
N ASP A 44 22.40 -1.93 26.04
CA ASP A 44 23.37 -0.95 26.51
C ASP A 44 22.71 -0.06 27.59
N PRO A 45 23.38 0.25 28.72
CA PRO A 45 22.80 1.10 29.76
C PRO A 45 22.38 2.48 29.24
N SER A 46 22.96 2.94 28.12
CA SER A 46 22.61 4.21 27.46
C SER A 46 21.44 4.11 26.49
N TYR A 47 20.77 2.94 26.39
CA TYR A 47 19.66 2.73 25.47
C TYR A 47 18.50 3.68 25.75
N ARG A 48 18.06 4.39 24.71
CA ARG A 48 16.97 5.35 24.72
C ARG A 48 15.86 4.87 23.79
N PRO A 49 14.59 5.14 24.13
CA PRO A 49 13.49 4.96 23.19
C PRO A 49 13.72 5.77 21.91
N VAL A 50 13.29 5.21 20.78
CA VAL A 50 13.33 5.88 19.47
C VAL A 50 12.58 7.21 19.53
N GLN A 51 13.18 8.25 18.96
CA GLN A 51 12.56 9.57 18.80
C GLN A 51 12.51 9.95 17.33
N SER A 52 11.53 10.77 16.94
CA SER A 52 11.38 11.24 15.56
C SER A 52 10.83 12.65 15.54
N TRP A 53 11.53 13.55 14.85
CA TRP A 53 11.01 14.86 14.50
C TRP A 53 10.35 14.77 13.13
N ARG A 54 9.08 15.19 13.03
CA ARG A 54 8.32 15.15 11.78
C ARG A 54 7.76 16.53 11.48
N ALA A 55 7.95 16.97 10.24
CA ALA A 55 7.33 18.16 9.70
C ALA A 55 6.50 17.76 8.47
N THR A 56 5.28 18.28 8.39
CA THR A 56 4.35 18.02 7.30
C THR A 56 3.84 19.34 6.75
N MET A 57 3.82 19.48 5.43
CA MET A 57 3.28 20.64 4.74
C MET A 57 2.34 20.17 3.63
N GLY A 58 1.09 20.63 3.66
CA GLY A 58 0.09 20.33 2.65
C GLY A 58 -0.32 21.59 1.89
N TYR A 59 -0.47 21.47 0.57
CA TYR A 59 -1.00 22.49 -0.30
C TYR A 59 -2.09 21.90 -1.18
N THR A 60 -3.26 22.52 -1.21
CA THR A 60 -4.35 22.09 -2.09
C THR A 60 -4.90 23.27 -2.86
N ARG A 61 -5.08 23.11 -4.17
CA ARG A 61 -5.69 24.14 -5.02
C ARG A 61 -6.32 23.53 -6.25
N THR A 62 -7.43 24.11 -6.70
CA THR A 62 -7.94 23.88 -8.05
C THR A 62 -7.19 24.79 -9.03
N ILE A 63 -6.39 24.19 -9.91
CA ILE A 63 -5.66 24.88 -10.98
C ILE A 63 -6.40 24.62 -12.29
N VAL A 64 -6.89 25.68 -12.93
CA VAL A 64 -7.81 25.61 -14.07
C VAL A 64 -9.04 24.78 -13.71
N ASN A 65 -9.05 23.50 -14.06
CA ASN A 65 -10.15 22.59 -13.85
C ASN A 65 -9.68 21.27 -13.23
N THR A 66 -8.56 21.29 -12.51
CA THR A 66 -7.98 20.11 -11.85
C THR A 66 -7.72 20.43 -10.40
N TYR A 67 -8.30 19.64 -9.49
CA TYR A 67 -7.98 19.73 -8.07
C TYR A 67 -6.63 19.04 -7.84
N VAL A 68 -5.65 19.81 -7.35
CA VAL A 68 -4.30 19.34 -7.09
C VAL A 68 -4.02 19.43 -5.61
N THR A 69 -3.40 18.38 -5.07
CA THR A 69 -2.90 18.28 -3.70
C THR A 69 -1.41 17.96 -3.75
N ILE A 70 -0.62 18.64 -2.92
CA ILE A 70 0.80 18.42 -2.76
C ILE A 70 1.06 18.31 -1.26
N ASP A 71 1.50 17.13 -0.82
CA ASP A 71 1.86 16.85 0.56
C ASP A 71 3.35 16.54 0.65
N ALA A 72 4.07 17.29 1.47
CA ALA A 72 5.47 17.07 1.76
C ALA A 72 5.64 16.65 3.22
N ILE A 73 6.43 15.60 3.45
CA ILE A 73 6.75 15.09 4.77
C ILE A 73 8.27 14.97 4.88
N VAL A 74 8.82 15.51 5.96
CA VAL A 74 10.23 15.30 6.34
C VAL A 74 10.25 14.73 7.75
N ALA A 75 11.00 13.66 7.94
CA ALA A 75 11.23 13.03 9.23
C ALA A 75 12.73 12.87 9.50
N GLN A 76 13.15 13.19 10.71
CA GLN A 76 14.47 12.87 11.25
C GLN A 76 14.29 11.90 12.42
N ASN A 77 14.73 10.66 12.22
CA ASN A 77 14.67 9.60 13.21
C ASN A 77 15.98 9.55 13.99
N MET A 78 15.88 9.50 15.31
CA MET A 78 16.99 9.49 16.25
C MET A 78 16.88 8.28 17.17
N TYR A 79 18.00 7.92 17.76
CA TYR A 79 18.11 6.79 18.70
C TYR A 79 17.57 5.48 18.11
N GLN A 80 17.79 5.26 16.81
CA GLN A 80 17.46 4.00 16.16
C GLN A 80 18.29 2.87 16.77
N SER A 81 17.64 1.72 16.94
CA SER A 81 18.29 0.54 17.49
C SER A 81 19.32 0.01 16.51
N GLY A 82 20.49 -0.36 17.02
CA GLY A 82 21.53 -1.08 16.29
C GLY A 82 22.17 -2.14 17.18
N VAL A 83 22.88 -3.10 16.59
CA VAL A 83 23.57 -4.16 17.34
C VAL A 83 25.09 -4.11 17.16
N VAL A 84 25.81 -4.35 18.26
CA VAL A 84 27.26 -4.57 18.27
C VAL A 84 27.56 -5.85 19.03
N ASP A 85 28.45 -6.68 18.50
CA ASP A 85 28.98 -7.83 19.22
C ASP A 85 30.14 -7.39 20.13
N LEU A 86 29.95 -7.47 21.46
CA LEU A 86 30.97 -7.11 22.44
C LEU A 86 32.10 -8.14 22.55
N ASN A 87 31.84 -9.38 22.14
CA ASN A 87 32.87 -10.42 22.14
C ASN A 87 33.73 -10.36 20.86
N PHE A 88 33.37 -9.54 19.87
CA PHE A 88 34.21 -9.32 18.70
C PHE A 88 35.45 -8.47 19.07
N THR A 89 36.64 -8.93 18.70
CA THR A 89 37.91 -8.21 18.94
C THR A 89 37.99 -6.97 18.06
N GLY A 90 37.63 -7.12 16.79
CA GLY A 90 37.77 -6.11 15.74
C GLY A 90 39.23 -5.75 15.44
N THR A 91 40.14 -6.69 15.65
CA THR A 91 41.56 -6.60 15.29
C THR A 91 41.78 -7.42 14.02
N PRO A 92 42.11 -6.79 12.87
CA PRO A 92 42.43 -7.52 11.65
C PRO A 92 43.68 -8.40 11.84
N ARG A 93 43.63 -9.64 11.35
CA ARG A 93 44.76 -10.59 11.34
C ARG A 93 45.56 -10.48 10.06
N PHE A 94 44.87 -10.27 8.94
CA PHE A 94 45.46 -9.98 7.64
C PHE A 94 44.47 -9.16 6.79
N ALA A 95 44.87 -8.82 5.57
CA ALA A 95 44.03 -8.10 4.62
C ALA A 95 44.08 -8.76 3.23
N LEU A 96 42.94 -8.75 2.54
CA LEU A 96 42.81 -9.29 1.18
C LEU A 96 43.39 -8.28 0.17
N GLY A 97 44.54 -8.62 -0.42
CA GLY A 97 45.23 -7.74 -1.36
C GLY A 97 44.47 -7.50 -2.66
N ASP A 98 43.67 -8.47 -3.08
CA ASP A 98 42.81 -8.44 -4.26
C ASP A 98 41.49 -7.68 -4.05
N GLU A 99 41.18 -7.27 -2.81
CA GLU A 99 39.96 -6.55 -2.45
C GLU A 99 40.22 -5.22 -1.73
N VAL A 100 41.20 -4.45 -2.22
CA VAL A 100 41.53 -3.12 -1.67
C VAL A 100 41.87 -3.20 -0.17
N GLN A 101 42.65 -4.22 0.20
CA GLN A 101 43.08 -4.45 1.58
C GLN A 101 41.91 -4.65 2.55
N ARG A 102 40.86 -5.37 2.13
CA ARG A 102 39.73 -5.72 3.03
C ARG A 102 40.28 -6.42 4.28
N PRO A 103 39.96 -5.94 5.50
CA PRO A 103 40.42 -6.59 6.71
C PRO A 103 39.72 -7.94 6.92
N VAL A 104 40.47 -8.94 7.35
CA VAL A 104 39.96 -10.25 7.79
C VAL A 104 40.35 -10.45 9.26
N TYR A 105 39.39 -10.87 10.07
CA TYR A 105 39.48 -10.90 11.54
C TYR A 105 39.86 -12.27 12.12
N VAL A 106 40.02 -13.28 11.26
CA VAL A 106 40.52 -14.61 11.63
C VAL A 106 41.87 -14.89 10.99
N ASP A 107 42.64 -15.82 11.55
CA ASP A 107 43.93 -16.18 10.97
C ASP A 107 43.74 -16.98 9.66
N PRO A 108 44.65 -16.88 8.67
CA PRO A 108 44.53 -17.62 7.42
C PRO A 108 44.44 -19.14 7.60
N SER A 109 45.05 -19.69 8.67
CA SER A 109 44.99 -21.11 9.03
C SER A 109 43.61 -21.57 9.52
N SER A 110 42.77 -20.62 9.92
CA SER A 110 41.43 -20.86 10.47
C SER A 110 40.34 -20.78 9.40
N ILE A 111 40.74 -20.63 8.13
CA ILE A 111 39.87 -20.62 6.95
C ILE A 111 40.06 -21.93 6.19
N SER A 112 38.97 -22.65 5.96
CA SER A 112 38.98 -23.88 5.16
C SER A 112 39.42 -23.59 3.73
N THR A 113 40.48 -24.27 3.25
CA THR A 113 40.99 -24.10 1.88
C THR A 113 39.98 -24.56 0.81
N VAL A 114 39.10 -25.51 1.15
CA VAL A 114 38.11 -26.08 0.22
C VAL A 114 36.78 -25.32 0.25
N SER A 115 36.28 -24.95 1.43
CA SER A 115 34.96 -24.29 1.53
C SER A 115 35.03 -22.77 1.71
N GLY A 116 36.20 -22.24 2.09
CA GLY A 116 36.38 -20.82 2.43
C GLY A 116 35.67 -20.39 3.72
N LEU A 117 35.10 -21.33 4.49
CA LEU A 117 34.46 -21.02 5.76
C LEU A 117 35.50 -20.83 6.86
N ALA A 118 35.33 -19.76 7.65
CA ALA A 118 36.19 -19.42 8.77
C ALA A 118 35.63 -19.92 10.11
N THR A 119 36.52 -20.33 11.02
CA THR A 119 36.18 -20.53 12.43
C THR A 119 36.34 -19.24 13.21
N LEU A 120 35.34 -18.88 14.01
CA LEU A 120 35.26 -17.54 14.60
C LEU A 120 36.12 -17.35 15.86
N GLY A 121 36.80 -18.38 16.36
CA GLY A 121 37.57 -18.32 17.61
C GLY A 121 38.55 -17.15 17.65
N ASP A 122 39.28 -16.91 16.57
CA ASP A 122 40.33 -15.87 16.48
C ASP A 122 39.77 -14.44 16.46
N SER A 123 38.51 -14.28 16.06
CA SER A 123 37.80 -13.01 16.05
C SER A 123 37.07 -12.72 17.37
N ARG A 124 37.16 -13.62 18.36
CA ARG A 124 36.58 -13.46 19.70
C ARG A 124 37.59 -13.04 20.77
N ARG A 125 37.16 -12.20 21.70
CA ARG A 125 37.94 -11.80 22.89
C ARG A 125 37.99 -12.93 23.91
N VAL A 126 36.87 -13.62 24.07
CA VAL A 126 36.71 -14.75 24.97
C VAL A 126 36.24 -15.94 24.15
N ALA A 127 37.13 -16.92 23.97
CA ALA A 127 36.85 -18.13 23.17
C ALA A 127 35.75 -19.00 23.79
N ALA A 128 35.46 -18.86 25.09
CA ALA A 128 34.43 -19.59 25.81
C ALA A 128 33.03 -18.93 25.76
N ILE A 129 32.86 -17.80 25.06
CA ILE A 129 31.58 -17.11 24.87
C ILE A 129 31.32 -16.96 23.36
N GLY A 130 30.07 -17.16 22.91
CA GLY A 130 29.66 -16.94 21.52
C GLY A 130 29.54 -15.44 21.21
N ARG A 131 28.48 -15.04 20.50
CA ARG A 131 28.20 -13.61 20.29
C ARG A 131 27.62 -12.97 21.53
N VAL A 132 28.09 -11.77 21.86
CA VAL A 132 27.53 -10.95 22.94
C VAL A 132 26.90 -9.72 22.30
N MET A 133 25.64 -9.88 21.89
CA MET A 133 24.89 -8.89 21.12
C MET A 133 24.36 -7.77 22.04
N SER A 134 25.07 -6.65 22.07
CA SER A 134 24.64 -5.44 22.77
C SER A 134 23.79 -4.56 21.85
N ARG A 135 22.53 -4.37 22.24
CA ARG A 135 21.61 -3.43 21.57
C ARG A 135 21.91 -2.02 22.02
N ARG A 136 22.21 -1.14 21.07
CA ARG A 136 22.43 0.31 21.26
C ARG A 136 21.35 1.10 20.55
N SER A 137 21.09 2.33 20.99
CA SER A 137 20.12 3.24 20.37
C SER A 137 20.84 4.50 19.87
N ASP A 138 21.82 4.32 19.00
CA ASP A 138 22.78 5.37 18.60
C ASP A 138 22.85 5.59 17.09
N LEU A 139 21.93 4.97 16.34
CA LEU A 139 21.78 5.16 14.90
C LEU A 139 20.75 6.24 14.59
N ALA A 140 20.88 6.87 13.42
CA ALA A 140 19.95 7.87 12.92
C ALA A 140 19.34 7.48 11.56
N GLY A 141 18.26 8.15 11.19
CA GLY A 141 17.66 8.01 9.86
C GLY A 141 16.97 9.29 9.43
N SER A 142 16.77 9.46 8.12
CA SER A 142 16.02 10.58 7.56
C SER A 142 15.06 10.06 6.49
N ALA A 143 13.86 10.62 6.44
CA ALA A 143 12.88 10.32 5.41
C ALA A 143 12.35 11.63 4.84
N ARG A 144 12.30 11.73 3.51
CA ARG A 144 11.72 12.85 2.78
C ARG A 144 10.75 12.29 1.76
N GLN A 145 9.51 12.74 1.77
CA GLN A 145 8.48 12.30 0.84
C GLN A 145 7.72 13.50 0.30
N ILE A 146 7.45 13.50 -1.00
CA ILE A 146 6.57 14.45 -1.66
C ILE A 146 5.54 13.64 -2.43
N THR A 147 4.27 13.84 -2.12
CA THR A 147 3.14 13.22 -2.80
C THR A 147 2.32 14.29 -3.50
N ILE A 148 2.09 14.11 -4.80
CA ILE A 148 1.27 14.97 -5.63
C ILE A 148 0.07 14.13 -6.09
N SER A 149 -1.14 14.57 -5.78
CA SER A 149 -2.36 13.96 -6.31
C SER A 149 -3.17 14.96 -7.11
N ALA A 150 -3.73 14.52 -8.24
CA ALA A 150 -4.51 15.33 -9.15
C ALA A 150 -5.82 14.64 -9.51
N VAL A 151 -6.92 15.39 -9.39
CA VAL A 151 -8.28 14.97 -9.76
C VAL A 151 -8.80 15.97 -10.79
N PRO A 152 -8.66 15.68 -12.10
CA PRO A 152 -9.19 16.54 -13.15
C PRO A 152 -10.72 16.51 -13.14
N ASN A 153 -11.35 17.68 -13.19
CA ASN A 153 -12.79 17.84 -13.32
C ASN A 153 -13.22 17.67 -14.78
N ILE A 154 -13.12 16.43 -15.27
CA ILE A 154 -13.60 16.07 -16.60
C ILE A 154 -15.12 15.78 -16.57
N PRO A 155 -15.85 16.01 -17.68
CA PRO A 155 -17.26 15.65 -17.76
C PRO A 155 -17.49 14.18 -17.37
N PHE A 156 -18.47 13.90 -16.52
CA PHE A 156 -18.76 12.54 -16.00
C PHE A 156 -18.92 11.46 -17.08
N LYS A 157 -19.31 11.83 -18.31
CA LYS A 157 -19.37 10.92 -19.47
C LYS A 157 -18.02 10.30 -19.85
N LEU A 158 -16.91 10.95 -19.49
CA LEU A 158 -15.54 10.46 -19.69
C LEU A 158 -15.03 9.63 -18.51
N GLY A 159 -15.75 9.63 -17.38
CA GLY A 159 -15.37 8.98 -16.13
C GLY A 159 -14.74 9.93 -15.12
N GLN A 160 -14.27 9.36 -14.02
CA GLN A 160 -13.48 10.01 -12.98
C GLN A 160 -12.08 9.42 -13.00
N VAL A 161 -11.07 10.30 -13.01
CA VAL A 161 -9.66 9.92 -12.96
C VAL A 161 -9.06 10.52 -11.70
N THR A 162 -8.23 9.75 -10.99
CA THR A 162 -7.35 10.26 -9.94
C THR A 162 -5.93 9.81 -10.25
N LEU A 163 -5.01 10.76 -10.30
CA LEU A 163 -3.58 10.51 -10.51
C LEU A 163 -2.86 10.81 -9.20
N GLY A 164 -1.91 9.97 -8.84
CA GLY A 164 -1.03 10.16 -7.70
C GLY A 164 0.42 9.87 -8.09
N TYR A 165 1.34 10.71 -7.66
CA TYR A 165 2.76 10.49 -7.78
C TYR A 165 3.42 10.76 -6.44
N SER A 166 4.23 9.83 -5.96
CA SER A 166 5.02 10.01 -4.74
C SER A 166 6.49 9.80 -5.05
N TRP A 167 7.30 10.80 -4.69
CA TRP A 167 8.73 10.68 -4.60
C TRP A 167 9.12 10.53 -3.13
N GLN A 168 10.00 9.58 -2.81
CA GLN A 168 10.56 9.44 -1.48
C GLN A 168 12.06 9.17 -1.51
N ASN A 169 12.76 9.72 -0.52
CA ASN A 169 14.16 9.45 -0.25
C ASN A 169 14.29 9.15 1.23
N VAL A 170 14.56 7.89 1.54
CA VAL A 170 14.69 7.40 2.91
C VAL A 170 16.10 6.87 3.08
N ARG A 171 16.81 7.41 4.06
CA ARG A 171 18.13 6.95 4.47
C ARG A 171 18.10 6.49 5.91
N THR A 172 18.82 5.42 6.19
CA THR A 172 19.01 4.89 7.53
C THR A 172 20.47 4.62 7.76
N GLU A 173 20.92 4.77 9.00
CA GLU A 173 22.19 4.23 9.43
C GLU A 173 22.00 2.78 9.86
N ALA A 174 23.02 1.95 9.62
CA ALA A 174 23.09 0.58 10.08
C ALA A 174 24.55 0.19 10.34
N ARG A 175 24.73 -0.93 11.02
CA ARG A 175 26.01 -1.59 11.23
C ARG A 175 26.14 -2.86 10.41
N GLY A 176 27.37 -3.34 10.28
CA GLY A 176 27.65 -4.62 9.63
C GLY A 176 26.94 -5.79 10.29
N PHE A 177 26.92 -5.90 11.62
CA PHE A 177 26.34 -7.05 12.32
C PHE A 177 24.85 -7.33 12.08
N GLU A 178 24.10 -6.32 11.65
CA GLU A 178 22.64 -6.41 11.42
C GLU A 178 22.25 -6.19 9.95
N PHE A 179 23.18 -5.70 9.13
CA PHE A 179 22.95 -5.41 7.73
C PHE A 179 24.02 -6.05 6.86
N SER A 180 24.95 -5.28 6.31
CA SER A 180 26.07 -5.74 5.48
C SER A 180 27.30 -4.91 5.77
N THR A 181 28.48 -5.48 5.58
CA THR A 181 29.75 -4.84 5.88
C THR A 181 30.71 -4.89 4.70
N ALA A 182 31.51 -3.84 4.53
CA ALA A 182 32.65 -3.85 3.62
C ALA A 182 33.97 -4.23 4.34
N GLY A 183 33.96 -4.28 5.67
CA GLY A 183 35.14 -4.41 6.52
C GLY A 183 34.71 -4.50 7.99
N ASP A 184 34.96 -3.47 8.79
CA ASP A 184 34.62 -3.46 10.22
C ASP A 184 33.10 -3.41 10.47
N PRO A 185 32.48 -4.47 10.98
CA PRO A 185 31.04 -4.52 11.20
C PRO A 185 30.55 -3.59 12.31
N ARG A 186 31.45 -2.98 13.10
CA ARG A 186 31.10 -1.99 14.14
C ARG A 186 30.84 -0.61 13.56
N ALA A 187 31.37 -0.33 12.36
CA ALA A 187 31.25 0.95 11.71
C ALA A 187 29.79 1.30 11.46
N ARG A 188 29.44 2.57 11.67
CA ARG A 188 28.11 3.10 11.32
C ARG A 188 28.18 3.59 9.88
N GLU A 189 27.27 3.10 9.05
CA GLU A 189 27.18 3.52 7.67
C GLU A 189 25.76 3.96 7.31
N SER A 190 25.66 5.05 6.54
CA SER A 190 24.39 5.53 6.01
C SER A 190 24.09 4.89 4.67
N MET A 191 22.88 4.39 4.51
CA MET A 191 22.41 3.72 3.31
C MET A 191 20.99 4.14 2.95
N VAL A 192 20.59 3.89 1.70
CA VAL A 192 19.18 3.98 1.31
C VAL A 192 18.40 2.92 2.09
N ALA A 193 17.23 3.26 2.62
CA ALA A 193 16.44 2.31 3.38
C ALA A 193 15.97 1.15 2.48
N PRO A 194 16.04 -0.10 2.97
CA PRO A 194 15.53 -1.24 2.23
C PRO A 194 14.01 -1.13 2.10
N PHE A 195 13.46 -1.71 1.03
CA PHE A 195 12.00 -1.76 0.77
C PHE A 195 11.28 -0.41 0.60
N ALA A 196 12.02 0.69 0.38
CA ALA A 196 11.45 2.01 0.13
C ALA A 196 11.63 2.42 -1.35
N PRO A 197 10.64 2.20 -2.24
CA PRO A 197 10.77 2.57 -3.65
C PRO A 197 10.79 4.10 -3.82
N THR A 198 11.81 4.63 -4.50
CA THR A 198 11.98 6.09 -4.69
C THR A 198 10.79 6.76 -5.40
N HIS A 199 10.20 6.10 -6.39
CA HIS A 199 9.09 6.62 -7.17
C HIS A 199 7.89 5.68 -7.07
N THR A 200 6.70 6.23 -6.84
CA THR A 200 5.44 5.49 -6.92
C THR A 200 4.42 6.31 -7.69
N VAL A 201 3.80 5.70 -8.69
CA VAL A 201 2.70 6.25 -9.49
C VAL A 201 1.44 5.44 -9.20
N VAL A 202 0.34 6.13 -8.97
CA VAL A 202 -0.99 5.54 -8.79
C VAL A 202 -1.95 6.18 -9.77
N LEU A 203 -2.76 5.36 -10.42
CA LEU A 203 -3.87 5.79 -11.26
C LEU A 203 -5.13 5.06 -10.78
N GLN A 204 -6.18 5.82 -10.55
CA GLN A 204 -7.52 5.31 -10.35
C GLN A 204 -8.41 5.83 -11.47
N TYR A 205 -9.21 4.95 -12.05
CA TYR A 205 -10.19 5.32 -13.05
C TYR A 205 -11.51 4.63 -12.76
N ALA A 206 -12.61 5.36 -12.92
CA ALA A 206 -13.96 4.82 -12.81
C ALA A 206 -14.86 5.46 -13.87
N LYS A 207 -15.71 4.66 -14.53
CA LYS A 207 -16.67 5.17 -15.52
C LYS A 207 -17.90 4.30 -15.56
N ASN A 208 -19.07 4.96 -15.60
CA ASN A 208 -20.34 4.31 -15.90
C ASN A 208 -20.63 4.42 -17.40
N PHE A 209 -21.11 3.32 -17.98
CA PHE A 209 -21.49 3.22 -19.39
C PHE A 209 -23.01 3.12 -19.48
N GLY A 210 -23.66 4.29 -19.51
CA GLY A 210 -25.11 4.39 -19.39
C GLY A 210 -25.60 3.89 -18.03
N GLU A 211 -26.81 3.32 -18.01
CA GLU A 211 -27.42 2.74 -16.81
C GLU A 211 -27.12 1.25 -16.63
N SER A 212 -26.40 0.64 -17.59
CA SER A 212 -26.26 -0.82 -17.66
C SER A 212 -25.09 -1.36 -16.85
N TRP A 213 -23.90 -0.77 -16.98
CA TRP A 213 -22.68 -1.27 -16.34
C TRP A 213 -21.67 -0.16 -16.08
N GLY A 214 -20.73 -0.42 -15.19
CA GLY A 214 -19.60 0.46 -14.89
C GLY A 214 -18.29 -0.31 -14.84
N PHE A 215 -17.21 0.44 -14.97
CA PHE A 215 -15.83 -0.03 -14.93
C PHE A 215 -15.07 0.76 -13.86
N THR A 216 -14.21 0.08 -13.13
CA THR A 216 -13.21 0.72 -12.29
C THR A 216 -11.87 0.00 -12.41
N THR A 217 -10.78 0.74 -12.27
CA THR A 217 -9.43 0.18 -12.22
C THR A 217 -8.55 0.98 -11.27
N PHE A 218 -7.64 0.27 -10.62
CA PHE A 218 -6.58 0.78 -9.78
C PHE A 218 -5.26 0.23 -10.30
N LEU A 219 -4.38 1.12 -10.75
CA LEU A 219 -3.02 0.83 -11.20
C LEU A 219 -2.03 1.44 -10.21
N ARG A 220 -1.05 0.67 -9.77
CA ARG A 220 0.10 1.15 -9.01
C ARG A 220 1.38 0.67 -9.68
N SER A 221 2.25 1.60 -10.01
CA SER A 221 3.60 1.33 -10.50
C SER A 221 4.62 1.95 -9.55
N ALA A 222 5.68 1.22 -9.20
CA ALA A 222 6.72 1.71 -8.31
C ALA A 222 8.10 1.34 -8.84
N SER A 223 9.08 2.23 -8.63
CA SER A 223 10.48 1.92 -8.89
C SER A 223 10.92 0.72 -8.04
N GLY A 224 12.00 0.06 -8.44
CA GLY A 224 12.54 -1.04 -7.66
C GLY A 224 13.06 -0.60 -6.29
N VAL A 225 13.26 -1.59 -5.43
CA VAL A 225 13.86 -1.42 -4.11
C VAL A 225 15.38 -1.52 -4.21
N ALA A 226 16.07 -0.84 -3.29
CA ALA A 226 17.52 -0.89 -3.23
C ALA A 226 18.02 -2.22 -2.64
N TYR A 227 19.15 -2.70 -3.14
CA TYR A 227 19.80 -3.93 -2.67
C TYR A 227 21.33 -3.82 -2.77
N THR A 228 22.04 -4.67 -2.03
CA THR A 228 23.50 -4.65 -1.93
C THR A 228 24.08 -5.86 -2.66
N PRO A 229 25.11 -5.70 -3.51
CA PRO A 229 25.92 -6.83 -3.99
C PRO A 229 26.67 -7.51 -2.83
N LEU A 230 26.40 -8.79 -2.60
CA LEU A 230 26.97 -9.57 -1.49
C LEU A 230 27.84 -10.73 -1.99
N VAL A 231 28.76 -11.16 -1.12
CA VAL A 231 29.37 -12.48 -1.19
C VAL A 231 28.47 -13.48 -0.49
N GLY A 232 28.28 -14.66 -1.07
CA GLY A 232 27.53 -15.76 -0.45
C GLY A 232 28.33 -16.42 0.67
N GLY A 233 28.53 -15.73 1.79
CA GLY A 233 29.30 -16.21 2.94
C GLY A 233 29.84 -15.09 3.83
N ASP A 234 30.71 -15.49 4.76
CA ASP A 234 31.50 -14.63 5.65
C ASP A 234 32.97 -14.76 5.21
N VAL A 235 33.47 -13.75 4.52
CA VAL A 235 34.86 -13.65 4.02
C VAL A 235 35.74 -12.80 4.92
N ASN A 236 35.17 -11.93 5.75
CA ASN A 236 35.93 -11.11 6.70
C ASN A 236 36.13 -11.81 8.06
N GLY A 237 35.44 -12.92 8.34
CA GLY A 237 35.58 -13.72 9.56
C GLY A 237 34.96 -13.08 10.81
N ASP A 238 34.03 -12.14 10.66
CA ASP A 238 33.37 -11.48 11.79
C ASP A 238 32.19 -12.28 12.38
N GLY A 239 31.81 -13.36 11.68
CA GLY A 239 30.73 -14.27 12.01
C GLY A 239 29.47 -14.04 11.18
N ALA A 240 29.29 -12.90 10.51
CA ALA A 240 28.08 -12.60 9.77
C ALA A 240 28.24 -12.91 8.28
N ALA A 241 27.35 -13.72 7.74
CA ALA A 241 27.31 -14.01 6.30
C ALA A 241 26.61 -12.87 5.53
N ASN A 242 27.23 -11.70 5.52
CA ASN A 242 26.68 -10.48 4.94
C ASN A 242 27.74 -9.53 4.38
N ASP A 243 28.90 -10.08 4.04
CA ASP A 243 29.96 -9.33 3.40
C ASP A 243 29.54 -8.81 2.04
N ARG A 244 29.84 -7.54 1.79
CA ARG A 244 29.61 -6.91 0.48
C ARG A 244 30.63 -7.44 -0.51
N ALA A 245 30.23 -7.64 -1.76
CA ALA A 245 31.14 -8.14 -2.79
C ALA A 245 32.13 -7.05 -3.24
N PHE A 246 33.38 -7.45 -3.48
CA PHE A 246 34.30 -6.66 -4.30
C PHE A 246 33.92 -6.80 -5.77
N VAL A 247 33.67 -5.70 -6.46
CA VAL A 247 33.24 -5.75 -7.87
C VAL A 247 34.47 -5.79 -8.76
N PHE A 248 34.90 -7.00 -9.13
CA PHE A 248 36.10 -7.19 -9.96
C PHE A 248 35.97 -6.54 -11.34
N ASP A 249 36.99 -5.77 -11.73
CA ASP A 249 37.13 -5.24 -13.09
C ASP A 249 37.68 -6.34 -14.01
N PRO A 250 36.88 -6.85 -14.99
CA PRO A 250 37.32 -7.91 -15.89
C PRO A 250 38.49 -7.50 -16.80
N ALA A 251 38.84 -6.21 -16.89
CA ALA A 251 40.02 -5.75 -17.63
C ALA A 251 41.31 -5.80 -16.79
N ARG A 252 41.21 -5.92 -15.46
CA ARG A 252 42.34 -5.83 -14.52
C ARG A 252 42.54 -7.07 -13.65
N VAL A 253 41.55 -7.95 -13.58
CA VAL A 253 41.65 -9.19 -12.79
C VAL A 253 42.61 -10.19 -13.46
N GLY A 254 43.53 -10.76 -12.67
CA GLY A 254 44.53 -11.70 -13.17
C GLY A 254 43.99 -13.11 -13.44
N ASP A 255 42.86 -13.49 -12.85
CA ASP A 255 42.19 -14.78 -13.07
C ASP A 255 41.35 -14.74 -14.36
N PRO A 256 41.71 -15.51 -15.41
CA PRO A 256 40.99 -15.50 -16.68
C PRO A 256 39.56 -16.04 -16.59
N ALA A 257 39.29 -16.98 -15.67
CA ALA A 257 37.96 -17.55 -15.49
C ALA A 257 37.02 -16.51 -14.87
N LEU A 258 37.47 -15.86 -13.78
CA LEU A 258 36.74 -14.77 -13.13
C LEU A 258 36.50 -13.60 -14.10
N ALA A 259 37.51 -13.22 -14.90
CA ALA A 259 37.37 -12.19 -15.92
C ALA A 259 36.27 -12.53 -16.93
N THR A 260 36.24 -13.77 -17.42
CA THR A 260 35.28 -14.25 -18.41
C THR A 260 33.87 -14.28 -17.83
N SER A 261 33.70 -14.82 -16.62
CA SER A 261 32.40 -14.86 -15.95
C SER A 261 31.86 -13.46 -15.63
N MET A 262 32.71 -12.52 -15.22
CA MET A 262 32.30 -11.12 -15.02
C MET A 262 31.87 -10.46 -16.34
N ARG A 263 32.54 -10.72 -17.46
CA ARG A 263 32.12 -10.21 -18.78
C ARG A 263 30.76 -10.77 -19.19
N SER A 264 30.55 -12.08 -19.06
CA SER A 264 29.26 -12.73 -19.36
C SER A 264 28.14 -12.17 -18.47
N LEU A 265 28.39 -12.00 -17.16
CA LEU A 265 27.42 -11.37 -16.27
C LEU A 265 27.06 -9.95 -16.72
N LEU A 266 28.05 -9.11 -17.03
CA LEU A 266 27.81 -7.74 -17.49
C LEU A 266 27.08 -7.68 -18.83
N THR A 267 27.14 -8.72 -19.66
CA THR A 267 26.36 -8.79 -20.91
C THR A 267 24.92 -9.26 -20.71
N GLU A 268 24.70 -10.20 -19.77
CA GLU A 268 23.42 -10.91 -19.61
C GLU A 268 22.51 -10.30 -18.52
N THR A 269 23.07 -9.60 -17.53
CA THR A 269 22.31 -9.03 -16.41
C THR A 269 21.41 -7.86 -16.84
N PRO A 270 20.28 -7.58 -16.14
CA PRO A 270 19.44 -6.42 -16.44
C PRO A 270 20.21 -5.09 -16.44
N ALA A 271 19.79 -4.14 -17.27
CA ALA A 271 20.49 -2.87 -17.46
C ALA A 271 20.76 -2.12 -16.15
N SER A 272 19.81 -2.10 -15.21
CA SER A 272 19.99 -1.43 -13.91
C SER A 272 21.04 -2.11 -13.01
N ALA A 273 21.15 -3.44 -13.06
CA ALA A 273 22.17 -4.19 -12.34
C ALA A 273 23.54 -3.98 -13.00
N ARG A 274 23.61 -4.00 -14.34
CA ARG A 274 24.83 -3.73 -15.10
C ARG A 274 25.39 -2.34 -14.81
N GLU A 275 24.56 -1.31 -14.87
CA GLU A 275 24.95 0.07 -14.57
C GLU A 275 25.47 0.20 -13.13
N CYS A 276 24.79 -0.46 -12.19
CA CYS A 276 25.25 -0.51 -10.80
C CYS A 276 26.64 -1.15 -10.65
N LEU A 277 26.90 -2.29 -11.30
CA LEU A 277 28.19 -2.97 -11.24
C LEU A 277 29.29 -2.14 -11.91
N ILE A 278 29.02 -1.59 -13.10
CA ILE A 278 29.97 -0.73 -13.83
C ILE A 278 30.39 0.47 -12.98
N SER A 279 29.45 1.09 -12.25
CA SER A 279 29.74 2.24 -11.39
C SER A 279 30.63 1.94 -10.17
N GLN A 280 30.85 0.66 -9.87
CA GLN A 280 31.56 0.19 -8.68
C GLN A 280 32.75 -0.72 -9.01
N LEU A 281 33.16 -0.85 -10.28
CA LEU A 281 34.30 -1.67 -10.69
C LEU A 281 35.57 -1.27 -9.93
N GLY A 282 36.29 -2.27 -9.39
CA GLY A 282 37.51 -2.08 -8.62
C GLY A 282 37.29 -1.57 -7.20
N ALA A 283 36.06 -1.64 -6.67
CA ALA A 283 35.73 -1.25 -5.30
C ALA A 283 34.82 -2.28 -4.61
N ILE A 284 34.83 -2.27 -3.28
CA ILE A 284 33.83 -2.99 -2.49
C ILE A 284 32.48 -2.29 -2.66
N ALA A 285 31.44 -3.06 -2.93
CA ALA A 285 30.09 -2.55 -3.13
C ALA A 285 29.63 -1.69 -1.94
N ARG A 286 28.97 -0.57 -2.25
CA ARG A 286 28.31 0.30 -1.26
C ARG A 286 26.99 -0.32 -0.81
N PRO A 287 26.53 -0.05 0.43
CA PRO A 287 25.29 -0.60 0.93
C PRO A 287 24.10 -0.02 0.16
N ASN A 288 23.18 -0.87 -0.27
CA ASN A 288 21.98 -0.52 -1.02
C ASN A 288 22.25 0.37 -2.23
N SER A 289 23.34 0.07 -2.96
CA SER A 289 23.78 0.83 -4.14
C SER A 289 23.02 0.46 -5.42
N CYS A 290 22.58 -0.80 -5.56
CA CYS A 290 21.84 -1.24 -6.73
C CYS A 290 20.34 -1.07 -6.54
N THR A 291 19.61 -0.85 -7.64
CA THR A 291 18.14 -0.72 -7.63
C THR A 291 17.50 -1.77 -8.52
N GLY A 292 16.47 -2.45 -8.00
CA GLY A 292 15.70 -3.43 -8.76
C GLY A 292 14.90 -2.80 -9.91
N PRO A 293 14.28 -3.61 -10.77
CA PRO A 293 13.40 -3.12 -11.83
C PRO A 293 12.09 -2.56 -11.26
N TRP A 294 11.39 -1.78 -12.07
CA TRP A 294 10.05 -1.29 -11.74
C TRP A 294 9.05 -2.45 -11.58
N THR A 295 8.09 -2.27 -10.68
CA THR A 295 6.99 -3.20 -10.45
C THR A 295 5.66 -2.51 -10.71
N THR A 296 4.76 -3.19 -11.39
CA THR A 296 3.44 -2.65 -11.73
C THR A 296 2.37 -3.66 -11.38
N THR A 297 1.33 -3.21 -10.68
CA THR A 297 0.15 -3.99 -10.30
C THR A 297 -1.10 -3.26 -10.75
N MET A 298 -2.10 -4.00 -11.21
CA MET A 298 -3.38 -3.41 -11.60
C MET A 298 -4.51 -4.37 -11.27
N ASN A 299 -5.56 -3.83 -10.66
CA ASN A 299 -6.82 -4.52 -10.45
C ASN A 299 -7.92 -3.74 -11.15
N ALA A 300 -8.88 -4.44 -11.73
CA ALA A 300 -10.03 -3.83 -12.39
C ALA A 300 -11.31 -4.56 -12.00
N ALA A 301 -12.44 -3.88 -12.08
CA ALA A 301 -13.75 -4.49 -11.89
C ALA A 301 -14.76 -3.93 -12.88
N ILE A 302 -15.63 -4.81 -13.36
CA ILE A 302 -16.80 -4.47 -14.17
C ILE A 302 -18.02 -4.84 -13.35
N TYR A 303 -18.90 -3.89 -13.07
CA TYR A 303 -20.11 -4.13 -12.29
C TYR A 303 -21.35 -3.80 -13.10
N VAL A 304 -22.38 -4.62 -12.97
CA VAL A 304 -23.68 -4.36 -13.59
C VAL A 304 -24.46 -3.42 -12.67
N LEU A 305 -24.85 -2.27 -13.20
CA LEU A 305 -25.59 -1.23 -12.48
C LEU A 305 -27.08 -1.58 -12.37
N SER A 306 -27.64 -2.10 -13.46
CA SER A 306 -29.00 -2.61 -13.49
C SER A 306 -29.13 -3.91 -12.71
N PRO A 307 -30.21 -4.10 -11.94
CA PRO A 307 -30.48 -5.39 -11.34
C PRO A 307 -30.62 -6.48 -12.39
N LEU A 308 -30.14 -7.68 -12.05
CA LEU A 308 -30.19 -8.80 -12.96
C LEU A 308 -31.65 -9.17 -13.32
N PRO A 309 -31.94 -9.47 -14.61
CA PRO A 309 -33.26 -9.96 -15.01
C PRO A 309 -33.70 -11.17 -14.17
N GLY A 310 -34.99 -11.26 -13.86
CA GLY A 310 -35.54 -12.35 -13.04
C GLY A 310 -35.25 -12.26 -11.53
N THR A 311 -34.47 -11.27 -11.06
CA THR A 311 -34.13 -11.12 -9.63
C THR A 311 -35.00 -10.09 -8.89
N ALA A 312 -36.06 -9.57 -9.53
CA ALA A 312 -36.95 -8.55 -8.97
C ALA A 312 -36.21 -7.33 -8.36
N GLY A 313 -35.09 -6.92 -8.96
CA GLY A 313 -34.31 -5.77 -8.47
C GLY A 313 -33.20 -6.10 -7.47
N ARG A 314 -32.96 -7.38 -7.15
CA ARG A 314 -32.18 -7.77 -5.97
C ARG A 314 -30.81 -8.38 -6.26
N GLY A 315 -30.59 -8.84 -7.48
CA GLY A 315 -29.35 -9.46 -7.91
C GLY A 315 -28.39 -8.43 -8.51
N ARG A 316 -27.12 -8.49 -8.10
CA ARG A 316 -26.01 -7.74 -8.71
C ARG A 316 -24.90 -8.70 -9.13
N LEU A 317 -24.24 -8.35 -10.22
CA LEU A 317 -23.09 -9.07 -10.75
C LEU A 317 -21.88 -8.15 -10.80
N THR A 318 -20.72 -8.65 -10.38
CA THR A 318 -19.44 -7.97 -10.53
C THR A 318 -18.40 -8.96 -11.04
N LEU A 319 -17.65 -8.56 -12.05
CA LEU A 319 -16.50 -9.28 -12.57
C LEU A 319 -15.23 -8.57 -12.11
N SER A 320 -14.48 -9.20 -11.22
CA SER A 320 -13.26 -8.68 -10.64
C SER A 320 -12.03 -9.30 -11.33
N LEU A 321 -11.13 -8.46 -11.82
CA LEU A 321 -9.87 -8.81 -12.46
C LEU A 321 -8.73 -8.40 -11.52
N VAL A 322 -7.96 -9.38 -11.05
CA VAL A 322 -6.82 -9.15 -10.13
C VAL A 322 -5.53 -9.42 -10.87
N ASN A 323 -4.57 -8.50 -10.75
CA ASN A 323 -3.25 -8.55 -11.37
C ASN A 323 -3.26 -8.64 -12.91
N VAL A 324 -3.87 -7.66 -13.58
CA VAL A 324 -3.94 -7.59 -15.05
C VAL A 324 -2.56 -7.61 -15.74
N PRO A 325 -1.49 -6.94 -15.25
CA PRO A 325 -0.16 -7.00 -15.85
C PRO A 325 0.40 -8.42 -15.97
N GLY A 326 0.12 -9.29 -15.00
CA GLY A 326 0.55 -10.69 -15.06
C GLY A 326 -0.13 -11.47 -16.19
N ALA A 327 -1.40 -11.16 -16.50
CA ALA A 327 -2.07 -11.73 -17.68
C ALA A 327 -1.47 -11.21 -18.98
N VAL A 328 -1.14 -9.91 -19.05
CA VAL A 328 -0.51 -9.33 -20.24
C VAL A 328 0.88 -9.93 -20.47
N ASP A 329 1.67 -10.15 -19.42
CA ASP A 329 2.98 -10.79 -19.49
C ASP A 329 2.87 -12.22 -20.03
N LEU A 330 1.93 -13.01 -19.51
CA LEU A 330 1.66 -14.35 -20.02
C LEU A 330 1.19 -14.35 -21.48
N LEU A 331 0.36 -13.37 -21.87
CA LEU A 331 -0.16 -13.26 -23.23
C LEU A 331 0.93 -12.88 -24.24
N LEU A 332 1.83 -11.97 -23.86
CA LEU A 332 2.87 -11.43 -24.76
C LEU A 332 4.11 -12.32 -24.82
N HIS A 333 4.52 -12.91 -23.70
CA HIS A 333 5.79 -13.66 -23.62
C HIS A 333 5.58 -15.17 -23.45
N GLY A 334 4.35 -15.63 -23.21
CA GLY A 334 4.05 -17.03 -22.99
C GLY A 334 4.52 -17.55 -21.62
N PRO A 335 4.20 -18.81 -21.29
CA PRO A 335 4.51 -19.38 -19.97
C PRO A 335 6.01 -19.62 -19.75
N SER A 336 6.82 -19.68 -20.81
CA SER A 336 8.25 -20.00 -20.76
C SER A 336 9.18 -18.79 -20.66
N ASP A 337 8.71 -17.57 -20.97
CA ASP A 337 9.53 -16.34 -20.99
C ASP A 337 8.87 -15.18 -20.23
N LEU A 338 8.21 -15.48 -19.10
CA LEU A 338 7.58 -14.46 -18.26
C LEU A 338 8.60 -13.41 -17.79
N ARG A 339 8.28 -12.14 -18.00
CA ARG A 339 9.10 -10.99 -17.60
C ARG A 339 8.83 -10.55 -16.15
N GLY A 340 7.87 -11.18 -15.48
CA GLY A 340 7.55 -10.97 -14.07
C GLY A 340 6.63 -9.77 -13.83
N TRP A 341 5.84 -9.34 -14.83
CA TRP A 341 4.93 -8.21 -14.63
C TRP A 341 3.82 -8.60 -13.65
N GLY A 342 3.39 -7.66 -12.80
CA GLY A 342 2.38 -7.96 -11.80
C GLY A 342 2.88 -8.62 -10.52
N ALA A 343 4.18 -8.92 -10.41
CA ALA A 343 4.80 -9.50 -9.23
C ALA A 343 5.77 -8.51 -8.55
N ALA A 344 5.99 -8.71 -7.24
CA ALA A 344 7.09 -8.04 -6.55
C ALA A 344 8.43 -8.59 -7.06
N SER A 345 9.37 -7.70 -7.38
CA SER A 345 10.70 -8.06 -7.84
C SER A 345 11.69 -8.02 -6.67
N PHE A 346 12.32 -9.16 -6.39
CA PHE A 346 13.42 -9.27 -5.44
C PHE A 346 14.64 -9.78 -6.20
N PRO A 347 15.56 -8.89 -6.61
CA PRO A 347 16.77 -9.30 -7.33
C PRO A 347 17.66 -10.21 -6.48
N ASP A 348 18.32 -11.19 -7.11
CA ASP A 348 19.38 -11.95 -6.44
C ASP A 348 20.54 -11.00 -6.09
N GLN A 349 20.84 -10.90 -4.79
CA GLN A 349 21.84 -10.00 -4.21
C GLN A 349 23.24 -10.62 -4.20
N THR A 350 23.35 -11.95 -4.37
CA THR A 350 24.63 -12.66 -4.32
C THR A 350 25.37 -12.45 -5.63
N LEU A 351 26.45 -11.66 -5.61
CA LEU A 351 27.31 -11.43 -6.76
C LEU A 351 28.37 -12.53 -6.88
N LEU A 352 29.01 -12.86 -5.75
CA LEU A 352 30.14 -13.79 -5.70
C LEU A 352 29.82 -14.95 -4.76
N ARG A 353 30.31 -16.15 -5.12
CA ARG A 353 30.30 -17.33 -4.25
C ARG A 353 31.72 -17.78 -4.00
N VAL A 354 32.01 -18.14 -2.76
CA VAL A 354 33.34 -18.64 -2.37
C VAL A 354 33.48 -20.09 -2.81
N ARG A 355 34.52 -20.37 -3.60
CA ARG A 355 34.91 -21.72 -4.06
C ARG A 355 36.02 -22.32 -3.20
N GLY A 356 36.79 -21.49 -2.50
CA GLY A 356 37.90 -21.92 -1.66
C GLY A 356 38.75 -20.74 -1.21
N PHE A 357 39.83 -21.03 -0.47
CA PHE A 357 40.78 -20.04 0.06
C PHE A 357 42.22 -20.48 -0.16
N ASP A 358 43.06 -19.56 -0.64
CA ASP A 358 44.50 -19.75 -0.87
C ASP A 358 45.27 -19.07 0.27
N PRO A 359 45.76 -19.83 1.28
CA PRO A 359 46.39 -19.25 2.46
C PRO A 359 47.78 -18.66 2.18
N ALA A 360 48.45 -19.09 1.11
CA ALA A 360 49.78 -18.58 0.76
C ALA A 360 49.68 -17.19 0.09
N ALA A 361 48.69 -17.03 -0.80
CA ALA A 361 48.41 -15.75 -1.44
C ALA A 361 47.41 -14.87 -0.67
N GLN A 362 46.87 -15.36 0.45
CA GLN A 362 45.87 -14.68 1.30
C GLN A 362 44.67 -14.14 0.50
N ARG A 363 44.07 -15.00 -0.34
CA ARG A 363 42.96 -14.62 -1.23
C ARG A 363 41.87 -15.68 -1.28
N PHE A 364 40.64 -15.24 -1.51
CA PHE A 364 39.52 -16.12 -1.79
C PHE A 364 39.43 -16.43 -3.29
N LEU A 365 38.96 -17.63 -3.60
CA LEU A 365 38.65 -18.03 -4.97
C LEU A 365 37.15 -17.87 -5.17
N TYR A 366 36.74 -17.10 -6.17
CA TYR A 366 35.35 -16.75 -6.41
C TYR A 366 34.80 -17.36 -7.69
N ASP A 367 33.54 -17.79 -7.63
CA ASP A 367 32.70 -17.99 -8.80
C ASP A 367 31.66 -16.86 -8.86
N VAL A 368 31.49 -16.26 -10.04
CA VAL A 368 30.48 -15.23 -10.28
C VAL A 368 29.11 -15.88 -10.39
N ASN A 369 28.12 -15.35 -9.69
CA ASN A 369 26.74 -15.78 -9.86
C ASN A 369 26.15 -15.16 -11.14
N PRO A 370 25.88 -15.93 -12.21
CA PRO A 370 25.32 -15.39 -13.44
C PRO A 370 23.89 -14.84 -13.26
N ARG A 371 23.24 -15.15 -12.13
CA ARG A 371 21.87 -14.72 -11.82
C ARG A 371 21.79 -13.42 -11.05
N PHE A 372 22.92 -12.79 -10.72
CA PHE A 372 22.93 -11.53 -9.99
C PHE A 372 22.01 -10.49 -10.67
N GLY A 373 21.15 -9.84 -9.88
CA GLY A 373 20.21 -8.84 -10.37
C GLY A 373 18.98 -9.39 -11.11
N SER A 374 18.91 -10.70 -11.37
CA SER A 374 17.77 -11.33 -12.04
C SER A 374 16.54 -11.38 -11.14
N VAL A 375 15.37 -11.20 -11.75
CA VAL A 375 14.05 -11.20 -11.08
C VAL A 375 13.09 -12.25 -11.67
N SER A 376 13.63 -13.25 -12.38
CA SER A 376 12.84 -14.23 -13.12
C SER A 376 11.80 -14.96 -12.24
N ALA A 377 10.58 -15.11 -12.77
CA ALA A 377 9.49 -15.83 -12.13
C ALA A 377 9.75 -17.35 -11.99
N ALA A 378 10.75 -17.89 -12.70
CA ALA A 378 11.20 -19.28 -12.54
C ALA A 378 11.95 -19.50 -11.22
N THR A 379 12.52 -18.44 -10.65
CA THR A 379 13.37 -18.50 -9.45
C THR A 379 12.73 -17.88 -8.21
N THR A 380 11.63 -17.12 -8.36
CA THR A 380 10.88 -16.55 -7.23
C THR A 380 9.72 -17.47 -6.83
N THR A 381 9.67 -17.85 -5.55
CA THR A 381 8.63 -18.75 -5.00
C THR A 381 7.27 -18.07 -4.85
N VAL A 382 7.25 -16.74 -4.75
CA VAL A 382 6.02 -15.95 -4.53
C VAL A 382 5.45 -15.51 -5.87
N ARG A 383 4.34 -16.13 -6.29
CA ARG A 383 3.59 -15.76 -7.49
C ARG A 383 2.29 -15.06 -7.12
N VAL A 384 2.02 -13.93 -7.78
CA VAL A 384 0.71 -13.28 -7.75
C VAL A 384 0.01 -13.61 -9.08
N PRO A 385 -0.78 -14.69 -9.15
CA PRO A 385 -1.41 -15.06 -10.41
C PRO A 385 -2.47 -14.02 -10.80
N PHE A 386 -2.68 -13.87 -12.11
CA PHE A 386 -3.89 -13.21 -12.61
C PHE A 386 -5.11 -14.03 -12.19
N ARG A 387 -6.14 -13.36 -11.67
CA ARG A 387 -7.40 -14.00 -11.27
C ARG A 387 -8.59 -13.27 -11.86
N ILE A 388 -9.57 -14.05 -12.30
CA ILE A 388 -10.90 -13.58 -12.69
C ILE A 388 -11.86 -14.13 -11.63
N ALA A 389 -12.59 -13.26 -10.96
CA ALA A 389 -13.64 -13.63 -10.02
C ALA A 389 -14.98 -13.07 -10.49
N LEU A 390 -16.01 -13.92 -10.52
CA LEU A 390 -17.38 -13.52 -10.81
C LEU A 390 -18.17 -13.54 -9.50
N ASP A 391 -18.48 -12.35 -8.99
CA ASP A 391 -19.20 -12.13 -7.75
C ASP A 391 -20.69 -11.91 -8.05
N TYR A 392 -21.53 -12.82 -7.56
CA TYR A 392 -22.98 -12.68 -7.56
C TYR A 392 -23.47 -12.38 -6.14
N SER A 393 -24.22 -11.29 -5.98
CA SER A 393 -24.86 -10.95 -4.70
C SER A 393 -26.37 -10.80 -4.88
N MET A 394 -27.15 -11.35 -3.95
CA MET A 394 -28.60 -11.31 -3.97
C MET A 394 -29.13 -10.98 -2.58
N GLN A 395 -30.00 -9.97 -2.49
CA GLN A 395 -30.67 -9.63 -1.24
C GLN A 395 -31.84 -10.59 -0.97
N LEU A 396 -31.69 -11.44 0.05
CA LEU A 396 -32.70 -12.37 0.53
C LEU A 396 -33.51 -11.73 1.67
N GLY A 397 -34.34 -10.73 1.35
CA GLY A 397 -35.15 -10.00 2.33
C GLY A 397 -36.30 -9.23 1.69
N ALA A 398 -37.15 -8.60 2.51
CA ALA A 398 -38.17 -7.68 2.02
C ALA A 398 -37.50 -6.49 1.30
N ASN A 399 -38.15 -5.96 0.25
CA ASN A 399 -37.67 -4.76 -0.42
C ASN A 399 -37.54 -3.63 0.62
N ALA A 400 -36.40 -2.94 0.66
CA ALA A 400 -36.15 -1.83 1.59
C ALA A 400 -37.27 -0.78 1.57
N GLN A 401 -37.84 -0.47 0.40
CA GLN A 401 -38.96 0.48 0.30
C GLN A 401 -40.25 -0.09 0.93
N ALA A 402 -40.52 -1.38 0.76
CA ALA A 402 -41.68 -2.04 1.37
C ALA A 402 -41.50 -2.17 2.89
N GLN A 403 -40.28 -2.43 3.35
CA GLN A 403 -39.94 -2.45 4.76
C GLN A 403 -40.08 -1.06 5.40
N GLN A 404 -39.62 -0.01 4.72
CA GLN A 404 -39.75 1.36 5.19
C GLN A 404 -41.21 1.82 5.20
N LEU A 405 -42.00 1.43 4.19
CA LEU A 405 -43.45 1.57 4.22
C LEU A 405 -44.01 0.92 5.49
N GLU A 406 -43.74 -0.37 5.71
CA GLU A 406 -44.25 -1.08 6.88
C GLU A 406 -43.84 -0.41 8.21
N LEU A 407 -42.62 0.10 8.32
CA LEU A 407 -42.15 0.86 9.50
C LEU A 407 -42.91 2.18 9.66
N ASN A 408 -43.10 2.94 8.58
CA ASN A 408 -43.83 4.20 8.59
C ASN A 408 -45.32 4.03 8.88
N LEU A 409 -45.86 2.83 8.62
CA LEU A 409 -47.24 2.47 8.87
C LEU A 409 -47.53 2.09 10.35
N ARG A 410 -46.52 1.66 11.11
CA ARG A 410 -46.65 1.20 12.52
C ARG A 410 -46.71 2.33 13.53
N LEU A 411 -47.33 2.11 14.69
CA LEU A 411 -47.34 3.11 15.77
C LEU A 411 -45.92 3.40 16.28
N ARG A 412 -45.12 2.34 16.49
CA ARG A 412 -43.67 2.38 16.76
C ARG A 412 -42.99 1.19 16.05
N ALA A 413 -41.71 1.32 15.71
CA ALA A 413 -40.94 0.28 15.00
C ALA A 413 -41.11 -1.16 15.54
N PRO A 414 -41.06 -1.43 16.88
CA PRO A 414 -41.21 -2.78 17.41
C PRO A 414 -42.65 -3.31 17.45
N LEU A 415 -43.68 -2.45 17.29
CA LEU A 415 -45.09 -2.83 17.41
C LEU A 415 -45.64 -3.34 16.07
N LYS A 416 -45.18 -4.52 15.64
CA LYS A 416 -45.65 -5.17 14.40
C LYS A 416 -47.17 -5.42 14.47
N GLY A 417 -47.88 -5.12 13.37
CA GLY A 417 -49.34 -5.27 13.28
C GLY A 417 -50.15 -4.10 13.83
N THR A 418 -49.51 -3.09 14.44
CA THR A 418 -50.20 -1.85 14.84
C THR A 418 -50.27 -0.85 13.69
N ARG A 419 -51.29 0.02 13.72
CA ARG A 419 -51.51 1.08 12.75
C ARG A 419 -51.33 2.44 13.41
N ALA A 420 -50.44 3.28 12.89
CA ALA A 420 -50.37 4.68 13.30
C ALA A 420 -51.61 5.46 12.82
N PRO A 421 -52.06 6.49 13.56
CA PRO A 421 -53.13 7.36 13.09
C PRO A 421 -52.68 8.16 11.86
N ALA A 422 -53.64 8.57 11.03
CA ALA A 422 -53.40 9.27 9.76
C ALA A 422 -52.46 10.48 9.91
N ASP A 423 -52.66 11.30 10.94
CA ASP A 423 -51.81 12.47 11.22
C ASP A 423 -50.35 12.11 11.50
N SER A 424 -50.11 11.00 12.20
CA SER A 424 -48.75 10.54 12.49
C SER A 424 -48.06 10.00 11.24
N ILE A 425 -48.79 9.29 10.38
CA ILE A 425 -48.27 8.81 9.10
C ILE A 425 -47.97 9.99 8.18
N ALA A 426 -48.92 10.94 8.06
CA ALA A 426 -48.76 12.16 7.29
C ALA A 426 -47.52 12.94 7.71
N LYS A 427 -47.30 13.11 9.02
CA LYS A 427 -46.13 13.82 9.55
C LYS A 427 -44.80 13.16 9.17
N ARG A 428 -44.71 11.83 9.21
CA ARG A 428 -43.48 11.10 8.83
C ARG A 428 -43.11 11.34 7.37
N TYR A 429 -44.07 11.18 6.47
CA TYR A 429 -43.86 11.42 5.04
C TYR A 429 -43.65 12.90 4.71
N LEU A 430 -44.28 13.82 5.45
CA LEU A 430 -44.03 15.25 5.31
C LEU A 430 -42.58 15.60 5.70
N GLN A 431 -42.05 15.03 6.79
CA GLN A 431 -40.67 15.27 7.22
C GLN A 431 -39.63 14.72 6.22
N ASP A 432 -39.86 13.53 5.68
CA ASP A 432 -38.90 12.88 4.77
C ASP A 432 -39.05 13.35 3.31
N GLY A 433 -40.28 13.67 2.87
CA GLY A 433 -40.63 13.89 1.47
C GLY A 433 -40.87 15.34 1.06
N PHE A 434 -41.06 16.27 2.01
CA PHE A 434 -41.39 17.67 1.72
C PHE A 434 -40.22 18.62 2.01
N GLY A 435 -39.61 19.14 0.95
CA GLY A 435 -38.52 20.11 1.05
C GLY A 435 -39.03 21.55 1.15
N ASN A 436 -39.48 22.00 2.32
CA ASN A 436 -39.66 23.44 2.52
C ASN A 436 -38.29 24.14 2.59
N PHE A 437 -37.86 24.65 1.44
CA PHE A 437 -36.56 25.28 1.28
C PHE A 437 -36.46 26.67 1.93
N TYR A 438 -37.59 27.33 2.21
CA TYR A 438 -37.59 28.66 2.83
C TYR A 438 -36.93 28.65 4.21
N GLY A 439 -37.19 27.62 5.02
CA GLY A 439 -36.57 27.48 6.34
C GLY A 439 -35.04 27.46 6.25
N TYR A 440 -34.49 26.71 5.29
CA TYR A 440 -33.05 26.67 5.05
C TYR A 440 -32.50 28.03 4.60
N LEU A 441 -33.19 28.72 3.68
CA LEU A 441 -32.78 30.05 3.22
C LEU A 441 -32.78 31.09 4.35
N MET A 442 -33.84 31.12 5.15
CA MET A 442 -34.01 32.10 6.24
C MET A 442 -33.09 31.81 7.44
N GLN A 443 -32.88 30.54 7.80
CA GLN A 443 -32.12 30.20 9.01
C GLN A 443 -30.62 30.04 8.75
N ARG A 444 -30.21 29.55 7.56
CA ARG A 444 -28.80 29.21 7.29
C ARG A 444 -28.12 30.12 6.28
N LEU A 445 -28.89 30.79 5.41
CA LEU A 445 -28.33 31.58 4.32
C LEU A 445 -28.73 33.06 4.34
N ALA A 446 -29.51 33.52 5.33
CA ALA A 446 -29.99 34.89 5.37
C ALA A 446 -28.85 35.92 5.31
N ASP A 447 -27.81 35.76 6.12
CA ASP A 447 -26.66 36.67 6.16
C ASP A 447 -25.81 36.57 4.88
N SER A 448 -25.61 35.35 4.37
CA SER A 448 -24.82 35.09 3.16
C SER A 448 -25.49 35.66 1.90
N LEU A 449 -26.82 35.66 1.88
CA LEU A 449 -27.65 36.22 0.81
C LEU A 449 -27.99 37.69 1.04
N ALA A 450 -27.60 38.27 2.18
CA ALA A 450 -27.95 39.63 2.59
C ALA A 450 -29.46 39.91 2.39
N LEU A 451 -30.32 39.03 2.91
CA LEU A 451 -31.77 39.16 2.78
C LEU A 451 -32.28 40.35 3.62
N SER A 452 -33.11 41.20 3.02
CA SER A 452 -33.73 42.30 3.74
C SER A 452 -34.84 41.81 4.68
N SER A 453 -35.18 42.60 5.69
CA SER A 453 -36.30 42.30 6.59
C SER A 453 -37.64 42.18 5.84
N ASP A 454 -37.80 42.88 4.71
CA ASP A 454 -38.98 42.74 3.85
C ASP A 454 -38.97 41.41 3.08
N GLN A 455 -37.81 41.00 2.55
CA GLN A 455 -37.65 39.69 1.91
C GLN A 455 -37.93 38.55 2.90
N LEU A 456 -37.41 38.63 4.13
CA LEU A 456 -37.65 37.63 5.17
C LEU A 456 -39.14 37.52 5.54
N ARG A 457 -39.85 38.64 5.70
CA ARG A 457 -41.31 38.61 5.97
C ARG A 457 -42.09 37.98 4.82
N LYS A 458 -41.76 38.33 3.57
CA LYS A 458 -42.40 37.75 2.37
C LYS A 458 -42.11 36.25 2.24
N MET A 459 -40.87 35.81 2.52
CA MET A 459 -40.50 34.40 2.56
C MET A 459 -41.26 33.64 3.65
N GLN A 460 -41.37 34.21 4.85
CA GLN A 460 -42.09 33.57 5.95
C GLN A 460 -43.57 33.34 5.60
N SER A 461 -44.25 34.37 5.07
CA SER A 461 -45.64 34.23 4.65
C SER A 461 -45.84 33.18 3.56
N ARG A 462 -44.94 33.10 2.57
CA ARG A 462 -45.00 32.06 1.53
C ARG A 462 -44.61 30.68 2.04
N SER A 463 -43.69 30.60 3.00
CA SER A 463 -43.33 29.36 3.68
C SER A 463 -44.53 28.75 4.39
N ASP A 464 -45.34 29.57 5.07
CA ASP A 464 -46.52 29.10 5.79
C ASP A 464 -47.61 28.58 4.84
N ASP A 465 -47.84 29.29 3.73
CA ASP A 465 -48.76 28.85 2.66
C ASP A 465 -48.29 27.55 1.98
N LEU A 466 -47.00 27.46 1.65
CA LEU A 466 -46.40 26.26 1.06
C LEU A 466 -46.52 25.06 2.03
N ASN A 467 -46.24 25.26 3.31
CA ASN A 467 -46.42 24.24 4.35
C ASN A 467 -47.88 23.78 4.45
N GLN A 468 -48.84 24.69 4.36
CA GLN A 468 -50.25 24.35 4.41
C GLN A 468 -50.66 23.50 3.20
N ARG A 469 -50.22 23.87 1.98
CA ARG A 469 -50.45 23.09 0.75
C ARG A 469 -49.79 21.72 0.81
N GLY A 470 -48.53 21.64 1.26
CA GLY A 470 -47.82 20.38 1.47
C GLY A 470 -48.53 19.49 2.49
N ARG A 471 -48.91 20.04 3.65
CA ARG A 471 -49.64 19.31 4.69
C ARG A 471 -50.96 18.75 4.17
N ALA A 472 -51.72 19.49 3.36
CA ALA A 472 -52.97 19.00 2.78
C ALA A 472 -52.79 17.80 1.82
N ILE A 473 -51.65 17.72 1.12
CA ILE A 473 -51.30 16.56 0.27
C ILE A 473 -50.97 15.35 1.15
N TYR A 474 -50.09 15.52 2.13
CA TYR A 474 -49.65 14.42 2.99
C TYR A 474 -50.70 13.97 4.00
N LEU A 475 -51.66 14.82 4.39
CA LEU A 475 -52.83 14.41 5.18
C LEU A 475 -53.71 13.45 4.40
N ARG A 476 -54.04 13.79 3.14
CA ARG A 476 -54.79 12.88 2.24
C ARG A 476 -54.06 11.55 2.03
N LEU A 477 -52.73 11.60 1.88
CA LEU A 477 -51.91 10.39 1.81
C LEU A 477 -51.97 9.61 3.13
N GLY A 478 -51.86 10.28 4.28
CA GLY A 478 -51.92 9.68 5.60
C GLY A 478 -53.26 8.98 5.88
N GLU A 479 -54.38 9.59 5.50
CA GLU A 479 -55.72 9.01 5.58
C GLU A 479 -55.84 7.75 4.73
N TYR A 480 -55.39 7.81 3.47
CA TYR A 480 -55.33 6.65 2.59
C TYR A 480 -54.48 5.52 3.19
N LEU A 481 -53.28 5.83 3.67
CA LEU A 481 -52.34 4.87 4.24
C LEU A 481 -52.81 4.27 5.57
N ALA A 482 -53.56 5.03 6.37
CA ALA A 482 -54.16 4.56 7.63
C ALA A 482 -55.33 3.61 7.37
N GLY A 483 -56.11 3.86 6.31
CA GLY A 483 -57.26 3.05 5.91
C GLY A 483 -56.94 1.81 5.06
N LEU A 484 -55.66 1.51 4.83
CA LEU A 484 -55.26 0.31 4.07
C LEU A 484 -55.70 -0.99 4.79
N PRO A 485 -56.19 -1.99 4.04
CA PRO A 485 -56.46 -3.31 4.60
C PRO A 485 -55.16 -4.00 5.05
N ALA A 486 -55.26 -5.07 5.83
CA ALA A 486 -54.09 -5.79 6.34
C ALA A 486 -53.24 -6.44 5.22
N ASP A 487 -53.84 -6.72 4.07
CA ASP A 487 -53.29 -7.43 2.91
C ASP A 487 -53.13 -6.53 1.67
N TYR A 488 -52.63 -5.31 1.84
CA TYR A 488 -52.38 -4.39 0.74
C TYR A 488 -51.24 -4.84 -0.19
N ASP A 489 -51.31 -4.48 -1.49
CA ASP A 489 -50.19 -4.62 -2.42
C ASP A 489 -49.18 -3.47 -2.22
N PRO A 490 -47.95 -3.75 -1.74
CA PRO A 490 -46.94 -2.71 -1.53
C PRO A 490 -46.58 -1.93 -2.80
N LYS A 491 -46.68 -2.54 -4.00
CA LYS A 491 -46.33 -1.85 -5.26
C LYS A 491 -47.31 -0.70 -5.55
N VAL A 492 -48.61 -0.97 -5.40
CA VAL A 492 -49.66 0.04 -5.63
C VAL A 492 -49.54 1.17 -4.61
N VAL A 493 -49.32 0.82 -3.34
CA VAL A 493 -49.17 1.80 -2.27
C VAL A 493 -47.92 2.66 -2.47
N LEU A 494 -46.78 2.06 -2.84
CA LEU A 494 -45.55 2.80 -3.13
C LEU A 494 -45.70 3.74 -4.34
N ALA A 495 -46.46 3.34 -5.37
CA ALA A 495 -46.79 4.24 -6.48
C ALA A 495 -47.58 5.46 -6.00
N ARG A 496 -48.60 5.26 -5.15
CA ARG A 496 -49.41 6.33 -4.57
C ARG A 496 -48.60 7.31 -3.71
N ILE A 497 -47.62 6.79 -2.97
CA ILE A 497 -46.67 7.62 -2.19
C ILE A 497 -45.82 8.46 -3.13
N LYS A 498 -45.31 7.86 -4.22
CA LYS A 498 -44.51 8.57 -5.21
C LYS A 498 -45.30 9.67 -5.93
N ASP A 499 -46.58 9.43 -6.20
CA ASP A 499 -47.50 10.42 -6.77
C ASP A 499 -47.68 11.60 -5.80
N ALA A 500 -47.95 11.33 -4.52
CA ALA A 500 -48.09 12.37 -3.50
C ALA A 500 -46.80 13.19 -3.32
N GLU A 501 -45.62 12.56 -3.35
CA GLU A 501 -44.35 13.28 -3.38
C GLU A 501 -44.22 14.15 -4.63
N SER A 502 -44.64 13.66 -5.79
CA SER A 502 -44.61 14.42 -7.04
C SER A 502 -45.55 15.62 -6.99
N ASP A 503 -46.75 15.46 -6.44
CA ASP A 503 -47.71 16.54 -6.23
C ASP A 503 -47.16 17.59 -5.27
N ALA A 504 -46.49 17.16 -4.19
CA ALA A 504 -45.88 18.05 -3.23
C ALA A 504 -44.72 18.85 -3.87
N TRP A 505 -43.90 18.21 -4.69
CA TRP A 505 -42.85 18.88 -5.47
C TRP A 505 -43.40 19.82 -6.54
N THR A 506 -44.55 19.52 -7.13
CA THR A 506 -45.25 20.44 -8.03
C THR A 506 -45.61 21.74 -7.30
N GLN A 507 -45.99 21.69 -6.02
CA GLN A 507 -46.23 22.90 -5.22
C GLN A 507 -44.95 23.70 -4.96
N VAL A 508 -43.81 23.01 -4.74
CA VAL A 508 -42.51 23.67 -4.60
C VAL A 508 -42.10 24.36 -5.90
N ASP A 509 -42.30 23.71 -7.04
CA ASP A 509 -41.97 24.27 -8.37
C ASP A 509 -42.76 25.54 -8.68
N LEU A 510 -44.00 25.67 -8.20
CA LEU A 510 -44.80 26.89 -8.34
C LEU A 510 -44.19 28.10 -7.61
N GLU A 511 -43.34 27.90 -6.59
CA GLU A 511 -42.67 28.99 -5.88
C GLU A 511 -41.53 29.64 -6.68
N ARG A 512 -41.13 29.03 -7.81
CA ARG A 512 -40.02 29.51 -8.64
C ARG A 512 -40.21 30.96 -9.08
N GLU A 513 -41.40 31.31 -9.56
CA GLU A 513 -41.67 32.65 -10.08
C GLU A 513 -41.70 33.71 -8.96
N PHE A 514 -42.27 33.36 -7.80
CA PHE A 514 -42.19 34.22 -6.63
C PHE A 514 -40.73 34.46 -6.20
N MET A 515 -39.90 33.41 -6.16
CA MET A 515 -38.50 33.52 -5.78
C MET A 515 -37.68 34.39 -6.74
N LYS A 516 -37.93 34.30 -8.05
CA LYS A 516 -37.31 35.16 -9.07
C LYS A 516 -37.66 36.64 -8.89
N GLN A 517 -38.89 36.95 -8.48
CA GLN A 517 -39.31 38.33 -8.21
C GLN A 517 -38.74 38.84 -6.89
N LEU A 518 -38.57 37.96 -5.91
CA LEU A 518 -38.09 38.33 -4.59
C LEU A 518 -36.59 38.59 -4.54
N MET A 519 -35.78 37.78 -5.24
CA MET A 519 -34.32 37.83 -5.19
C MET A 519 -33.70 38.58 -6.37
N ASN A 520 -32.65 39.35 -6.12
CA ASN A 520 -31.89 39.99 -7.18
C ASN A 520 -30.86 39.01 -7.82
N PRO A 521 -30.32 39.30 -9.02
CA PRO A 521 -29.39 38.40 -9.71
C PRO A 521 -28.08 38.11 -8.96
N ALA A 522 -27.66 38.95 -8.02
CA ALA A 522 -26.49 38.69 -7.18
C ALA A 522 -26.81 37.66 -6.09
N GLN A 523 -28.00 37.74 -5.47
CA GLN A 523 -28.50 36.78 -4.50
C GLN A 523 -28.72 35.40 -5.14
N VAL A 524 -29.31 35.36 -6.34
CA VAL A 524 -29.50 34.11 -7.10
C VAL A 524 -28.19 33.35 -7.28
N ARG A 525 -27.11 34.03 -7.66
CA ARG A 525 -25.79 33.42 -7.90
C ARG A 525 -25.12 32.83 -6.65
N ARG A 526 -25.60 33.19 -5.46
CA ARG A 526 -25.08 32.67 -4.17
C ARG A 526 -25.87 31.49 -3.64
N LEU A 527 -26.92 31.06 -4.33
CA LEU A 527 -27.69 29.88 -3.91
C LEU A 527 -26.90 28.58 -4.11
N PRO A 528 -27.19 27.55 -3.30
CA PRO A 528 -26.67 26.20 -3.52
C PRO A 528 -26.95 25.71 -4.95
N ALA A 529 -26.02 24.94 -5.51
CA ALA A 529 -26.00 24.57 -6.93
C ALA A 529 -27.35 24.05 -7.47
N ARG A 530 -28.04 23.18 -6.72
CA ARG A 530 -29.35 22.63 -7.11
C ARG A 530 -30.46 23.68 -7.14
N MET A 531 -30.49 24.60 -6.15
CA MET A 531 -31.48 25.68 -6.11
C MET A 531 -31.19 26.73 -7.19
N PHE A 532 -29.91 27.05 -7.40
CA PHE A 532 -29.48 27.93 -8.49
C PHE A 532 -29.97 27.38 -9.84
N GLN A 533 -29.69 26.11 -10.14
CA GLN A 533 -30.18 25.44 -11.35
C GLN A 533 -31.70 25.48 -11.45
N TRP A 534 -32.43 25.16 -10.37
CA TRP A 534 -33.89 25.22 -10.34
C TRP A 534 -34.46 26.61 -10.67
N MET A 535 -33.80 27.69 -10.23
CA MET A 535 -34.27 29.05 -10.54
C MET A 535 -33.86 29.52 -11.94
N THR A 536 -32.69 29.12 -12.45
CA THR A 536 -32.16 29.62 -13.72
C THR A 536 -32.54 28.78 -14.94
N ASP A 537 -32.80 27.48 -14.76
CA ASP A 537 -33.14 26.56 -15.84
C ASP A 537 -34.63 26.15 -15.74
N PRO A 538 -35.50 26.62 -16.67
CA PRO A 538 -36.91 26.27 -16.69
C PRO A 538 -37.17 24.76 -16.80
N THR A 539 -36.24 24.02 -17.39
CA THR A 539 -36.37 22.58 -17.66
C THR A 539 -35.90 21.70 -16.51
N PHE A 540 -35.30 22.29 -15.46
CA PHE A 540 -34.81 21.56 -14.32
C PHE A 540 -35.95 20.89 -13.53
N LYS A 541 -35.89 19.55 -13.42
CA LYS A 541 -36.82 18.72 -12.64
C LYS A 541 -36.17 18.03 -11.43
N GLY A 542 -35.00 18.50 -11.01
CA GLY A 542 -34.28 17.89 -9.89
C GLY A 542 -34.91 18.23 -8.55
N ARG A 543 -35.05 17.23 -7.67
CA ARG A 543 -35.45 17.44 -6.27
C ARG A 543 -34.24 17.86 -5.43
N PHE A 544 -34.47 18.64 -4.38
CA PHE A 544 -33.46 19.06 -3.43
C PHE A 544 -34.02 19.06 -2.00
N TYR A 545 -33.35 18.36 -1.08
CA TYR A 545 -33.79 18.24 0.30
C TYR A 545 -32.81 19.01 1.18
N TYR A 546 -33.28 20.11 1.76
CA TYR A 546 -32.55 20.86 2.77
C TYR A 546 -33.36 20.77 4.05
N GLY A 547 -33.12 19.68 4.80
CA GLY A 547 -33.81 19.44 6.06
C GLY A 547 -33.56 20.57 7.05
N GLY A 548 -34.63 21.09 7.63
CA GLY A 548 -34.55 21.79 8.91
C GLY A 548 -34.44 20.74 10.02
N PHE A 549 -33.40 20.87 10.84
CA PHE A 549 -33.41 20.29 12.18
C PHE A 549 -34.38 21.08 13.06
#